data_AF-A0A661V1K4-F1
#
_entry.id   AF-A0A661V1K4-F1
#
_cell.length_a   1.000
_cell.length_b   1.000
_cell.length_c   1.000
_cell.angle_alpha   90.00
_cell.angle_beta   90.00
_cell.angle_gamma   90.00
#
_symmetry.space_group_name_H-M   'P 1'
#
loop_
_entity.id
_entity.type
_entity.pdbx_description
1 polymer ?
#
loop_
_entity_poly.entity_id
_entity_poly.type
_entity_poly.pdbx_seq_one_letter_code
_entity_poly.pdbx_strand_id
1 'polypeptide(L)' 'MTHKSHRYQRAHQRVDKSRLYSLEEAVEVVKSMESVNFDETVECAVQLGIDPRHSDQQVRGAIALPHGTGQSRT' A
#
# COMPACT_ATOMS: atom_id res chain seq x y z
N MET A 1 -14.15 20.27 6.45
CA MET A 1 -12.78 19.81 6.13
C MET A 1 -12.36 18.82 7.20
N THR A 2 -12.12 17.56 6.84
CA THR A 2 -11.80 16.52 7.83
C THR A 2 -10.41 16.75 8.39
N HIS A 3 -10.30 16.87 9.72
CA HIS A 3 -9.01 17.05 10.40
C HIS A 3 -8.22 15.73 10.31
N LYS A 4 -7.05 15.79 9.69
CA LYS A 4 -6.12 14.65 9.60
C LYS A 4 -5.26 14.61 10.86
N SER A 5 -4.89 13.41 11.32
CA SER A 5 -3.99 13.27 12.46
C SER A 5 -2.60 13.84 12.16
N HIS A 6 -1.93 14.38 13.18
CA HIS A 6 -0.58 14.92 13.04
C HIS A 6 0.41 13.85 12.53
N ARG A 7 0.25 12.60 12.95
CA ARG A 7 1.04 11.46 12.45
C ARG A 7 0.87 11.27 10.94
N TYR A 8 -0.38 11.28 10.45
CA TYR A 8 -0.64 11.15 9.01
C TYR A 8 0.01 12.28 8.23
N GLN A 9 -0.06 13.52 8.73
CA GLN A 9 0.57 14.67 8.09
C GLN A 9 2.09 14.54 7.99
N ARG A 10 2.76 14.07 9.05
CA ARG A 10 4.21 13.82 9.06
C ARG A 10 4.62 12.72 8.08
N ALA A 11 3.89 11.60 8.06
CA ALA A 11 4.14 10.51 7.11
C ALA A 11 3.95 10.99 5.67
N HIS A 12 2.91 11.80 5.42
CA HIS A 12 2.62 12.35 4.10
C HIS A 12 3.73 13.28 3.57
N GLN A 13 4.37 14.05 4.45
CA GLN A 13 5.49 14.92 4.08
C GLN A 13 6.75 14.16 3.66
N ARG A 14 6.91 12.89 4.05
CA ARG A 14 8.07 12.06 3.67
C ARG A 14 7.96 11.48 2.26
N VAL A 15 6.78 11.58 1.63
CA VAL A 15 6.52 11.01 0.31
C VAL A 15 6.36 12.14 -0.70
N ASP A 16 7.21 12.16 -1.72
CA ASP A 16 7.08 13.07 -2.85
C ASP A 16 6.20 12.43 -3.93
N LYS A 17 5.06 13.03 -4.22
CA LYS A 17 4.12 12.53 -5.24
C LYS A 17 4.62 12.71 -6.68
N SER A 18 5.57 13.60 -6.90
CA SER A 18 6.12 13.89 -8.23
C SER A 18 7.23 12.93 -8.63
N ARG A 19 7.83 12.25 -7.65
CA ARG A 19 8.91 11.29 -7.87
C ARG A 19 8.36 9.89 -8.09
N LEU A 20 8.90 9.21 -9.10
CA LEU A 20 8.73 7.77 -9.26
C LEU A 20 9.80 7.06 -8.43
N TYR A 21 9.35 6.25 -7.47
CA TYR A 21 10.22 5.43 -6.63
C TYR A 21 10.39 4.05 -7.26
N SER A 22 11.59 3.47 -7.13
CA SER A 22 11.76 2.04 -7.37
C SER A 22 11.06 1.23 -6.26
N LEU A 23 10.85 -0.08 -6.48
CA LEU A 23 10.23 -0.93 -5.47
C LEU A 23 11.04 -0.97 -4.16
N GLU A 24 12.38 -1.01 -4.28
CA GLU A 24 13.30 -1.04 -3.14
C GLU A 24 13.22 0.26 -2.34
N GLU A 25 13.31 1.41 -3.03
CA GLU A 25 13.19 2.73 -2.41
C GLU A 25 11.82 2.91 -1.73
N ALA A 26 10.75 2.45 -2.37
CA ALA A 26 9.40 2.54 -1.79
C ALA A 26 9.29 1.73 -0.49
N VAL A 27 9.87 0.52 -0.45
CA VAL A 27 9.87 -0.32 0.76
C VAL A 27 10.69 0.32 1.89
N GLU A 28 11.83 0.92 1.59
CA GLU A 28 12.63 1.66 2.58
C GLU A 28 11.88 2.86 3.15
N VAL A 29 11.22 3.65 2.28
CA VAL A 29 10.42 4.80 2.70
C VAL A 29 9.28 4.36 3.61
N VAL A 30 8.55 3.29 3.26
CA VAL A 30 7.46 2.75 4.10
C VAL A 30 7.99 2.33 5.48
N LYS A 31 9.13 1.62 5.53
CA LYS A 31 9.75 1.21 6.80
C LYS A 31 10.29 2.37 7.63
N SER A 32 10.62 3.51 7.01
CA SER A 32 11.10 4.71 7.69
C SER A 32 9.99 5.55 8.35
N MET A 33 8.72 5.22 8.11
CA MET A 33 7.58 5.90 8.73
C MET A 33 7.54 5.64 10.25
N GLU A 34 6.92 6.55 11.01
CA GLU A 34 6.81 6.38 12.47
C GLU A 34 6.04 5.09 12.79
N SER A 35 6.70 4.14 13.45
CA SER A 35 6.11 2.86 13.81
C SER A 35 4.98 3.03 14.81
N VAL A 36 3.95 2.21 14.65
CA VAL A 36 2.86 2.09 15.62
C VAL A 36 3.12 0.84 16.47
N ASN A 37 2.51 0.75 17.65
CA ASN A 37 2.74 -0.35 18.61
C ASN A 37 2.16 -1.71 18.17
N PHE A 38 1.82 -1.89 16.89
CA PHE A 38 1.23 -3.12 16.34
C PHE A 38 1.86 -3.46 15.00
N ASP A 39 1.70 -4.70 14.55
CA ASP A 39 2.20 -5.17 13.26
C ASP A 39 1.40 -4.56 12.11
N GLU A 40 2.04 -3.64 11.38
CA GLU A 40 1.44 -2.93 10.26
C GLU A 40 1.29 -3.83 9.03
N THR A 41 0.21 -3.62 8.27
CA THR A 41 -0.03 -4.30 6.99
C THR A 41 0.27 -3.34 5.85
N VAL A 42 1.07 -3.80 4.89
CA VAL A 42 1.38 -3.03 3.67
C VAL A 42 0.41 -3.44 2.57
N GLU A 43 -0.26 -2.44 1.98
CA GLU A 43 -1.16 -2.62 0.85
C GLU A 43 -0.59 -1.95 -0.41
N CYS A 44 -0.89 -2.52 -1.58
CA CYS A 44 -0.52 -1.96 -2.88
C CYS A 44 -1.80 -1.63 -3.66
N ALA A 45 -1.97 -0.35 -4.00
CA ALA A 45 -3.07 0.11 -4.84
C ALA A 45 -2.59 0.21 -6.30
N VAL A 46 -3.22 -0.54 -7.19
CA VAL A 46 -2.91 -0.54 -8.62
C VAL A 46 -4.14 -0.10 -9.39
N GLN A 47 -4.00 0.95 -10.20
CA GLN A 47 -5.05 1.38 -11.11
C GLN A 47 -4.95 0.56 -12.40
N LEU A 48 -5.95 -0.29 -12.62
CA LEU A 48 -6.08 -1.06 -13.86
C LEU A 48 -6.88 -0.23 -14.88
N GLY A 49 -6.45 -0.21 -16.14
CA GLY A 49 -7.11 0.49 -17.25
C GLY A 49 -8.35 -0.23 -17.80
N ILE A 50 -9.06 -0.98 -16.96
CA ILE A 50 -10.25 -1.77 -17.32
C ILE A 50 -11.52 -0.96 -17.10
N ASP A 51 -12.56 -1.21 -17.91
CA ASP A 51 -13.90 -0.68 -17.64
C ASP A 51 -14.71 -1.69 -16.82
N PRO A 52 -14.98 -1.42 -15.53
CA PRO A 52 -15.69 -2.35 -14.66
C PRO A 52 -17.17 -2.54 -15.02
N ARG A 53 -17.73 -1.73 -15.94
CA ARG A 53 -19.11 -1.89 -16.44
C ARG A 53 -19.23 -3.06 -17.41
N HIS A 54 -18.12 -3.45 -18.03
CA HIS A 54 -18.03 -4.59 -18.94
C HIS A 54 -17.57 -5.82 -18.14
N SER A 55 -18.45 -6.81 -18.00
CA SER A 55 -18.24 -7.97 -17.12
C SER A 55 -17.05 -8.84 -17.51
N ASP A 56 -16.67 -8.84 -18.78
CA ASP A 56 -15.52 -9.55 -19.35
C ASP A 56 -14.17 -8.92 -18.97
N GLN A 57 -14.16 -7.64 -18.59
CA GLN A 57 -12.95 -6.93 -18.18
C GLN A 57 -12.72 -6.97 -16.67
N GLN A 58 -13.63 -7.56 -15.88
CA GLN A 58 -13.48 -7.65 -14.43
C GLN A 58 -12.40 -8.68 -14.07
N VAL A 59 -11.33 -8.21 -13.42
CA VAL A 59 -10.28 -9.07 -12.88
C VAL A 59 -10.60 -9.42 -11.43
N ARG A 60 -10.89 -10.69 -11.15
CA ARG A 60 -11.03 -11.24 -9.80
C ARG A 60 -10.20 -12.51 -9.70
N GLY A 61 -9.21 -12.51 -8.81
CA GLY A 61 -8.35 -13.66 -8.57
C GLY A 61 -7.71 -13.58 -7.18
N ALA A 62 -7.19 -14.71 -6.73
CA ALA A 62 -6.36 -14.81 -5.53
C ALA A 62 -5.03 -15.44 -5.94
N ILE A 63 -3.93 -14.94 -5.39
CA ILE A 63 -2.58 -15.42 -5.68
C ILE A 63 -1.91 -15.72 -4.33
N ALA A 64 -1.20 -16.84 -4.26
CA ALA A 64 -0.35 -17.15 -3.12
C ALA A 64 0.93 -16.30 -3.20
N LEU A 65 1.21 -15.52 -2.16
CA LEU A 65 2.43 -14.72 -2.10
C LEU A 65 3.65 -15.64 -1.88
N PRO A 66 4.78 -15.42 -2.60
CA PRO A 66 5.99 -16.24 -2.44
C PRO A 66 6.55 -16.30 -1.01
N HIS A 67 6.33 -15.24 -0.23
CA HIS A 67 6.77 -15.13 1.17
C HIS A 67 5.61 -15.28 2.18
N GLY A 68 4.43 -15.73 1.72
CA GLY A 68 3.24 -15.82 2.54
C GLY A 68 2.62 -14.45 2.89
N THR A 69 1.59 -14.47 3.74
CA THR A 69 0.83 -13.28 4.15
C THR A 69 1.23 -12.74 5.53
N GLY A 70 2.30 -13.26 6.13
CA GLY A 70 2.77 -12.85 7.47
C GLY A 70 1.87 -13.25 8.64
N GLN A 71 0.66 -13.76 8.39
CA GLN A 71 -0.22 -14.36 9.40
C GLN A 71 0.01 -15.87 9.46
N SER A 72 0.60 -16.33 10.56
CA SER A 72 0.64 -17.76 10.89
C SER A 72 -0.77 -18.24 11.23
N ARG A 73 -1.33 -19.14 10.41
CA ARG A 73 -2.57 -19.86 10.74
C ARG A 73 -2.20 -20.99 11.71
N THR A 74 -2.19 -20.67 13.00
CA THR A 74 -2.21 -21.67 14.08
C THR A 74 -3.49 -21.51 14.87
#